data_AF-A0A955Z9F4-F1
#
_entry.id   AF-A0A955Z9F4-F1
#
_cell.length_a   1.000
_cell.length_b   1.000
_cell.length_c   1.000
_cell.angle_alpha   90.00
_cell.angle_beta   90.00
_cell.angle_gamma   90.00
#
_symmetry.space_group_name_H-M   'P 1'
#
loop_
_entity.id
_entity.type
_entity.pdbx_description
1 polymer ?
#
loop_
_entity_poly.entity_id
_entity_poly.type
_entity_poly.pdbx_seq_one_letter_code
_entity_poly.pdbx_strand_id
1 'polypeptide(L)'
;QAKAQLDAFEKDVGKGWTASGTDTETGITKSYDATGRDGLVHVTVTTKDGAVAQTYTYPRSKNKAEAGKRVERMKELLGALEDDAKQRGDELTGATQKLAAAEAEVKKLQASLDDCLERCRQKQTHVAPQIDRPASTVPGGRPIMVQPSGGAGLGLGQQSSGPLLGVLVGYRVLPNGYVVFAPEITFGNNNNTIIGLPLGFQYDVPLPGLPHFFAYPRGVLGYAADLFSLDVNGQTFSNTTHAFMFGGAGGAKYVLDDRWIFAVEPVGLTGYLNDNGTGWAYRATLGVGAQLP
;
A
#
# COMPACT_ATOMS: atom_id res chain seq x y z
N GLN A 1 -20.30 -12.32 13.82
CA GLN A 1 -19.99 -13.72 13.48
C GLN A 1 -19.42 -14.49 14.68
N ALA A 2 -18.41 -13.97 15.39
CA ALA A 2 -17.85 -14.61 16.59
C ALA A 2 -18.87 -14.87 17.72
N LYS A 3 -19.76 -13.90 18.01
CA LYS A 3 -20.84 -14.06 19.01
C LYS A 3 -21.79 -15.22 18.70
N ALA A 4 -22.20 -15.37 17.44
CA ALA A 4 -23.06 -16.46 17.01
C ALA A 4 -22.39 -17.85 17.09
N GLN A 5 -21.06 -17.91 16.91
CA GLN A 5 -20.30 -19.15 17.08
C GLN A 5 -20.16 -19.56 18.56
N LEU A 6 -20.06 -18.58 19.47
CA LEU A 6 -20.04 -18.81 20.90
C LEU A 6 -21.39 -19.38 21.39
N ASP A 7 -22.50 -18.76 20.98
CA ASP A 7 -23.85 -19.20 21.37
C ASP A 7 -24.17 -20.62 20.87
N ALA A 8 -23.73 -20.98 19.67
CA ALA A 8 -23.90 -22.32 19.11
C ALA A 8 -23.10 -23.39 19.90
N PHE A 9 -21.87 -23.05 20.30
CA PHE A 9 -21.01 -23.95 21.07
C PHE A 9 -21.54 -24.17 22.50
N GLU A 10 -22.02 -23.13 23.18
CA GLU A 10 -22.63 -23.26 24.51
C GLU A 10 -23.88 -24.18 24.49
N LYS A 11 -24.64 -24.16 23.39
CA LYS A 11 -25.83 -25.00 23.19
C LYS A 11 -25.50 -26.50 23.04
N ASP A 12 -24.35 -26.83 22.46
CA ASP A 12 -23.93 -28.22 22.23
C ASP A 12 -23.29 -28.86 23.48
N VAL A 13 -22.61 -28.08 24.33
CA VAL A 13 -22.02 -28.57 25.59
C VAL A 13 -23.10 -28.96 26.63
N GLY A 14 -24.33 -28.47 26.48
CA GLY A 14 -25.43 -28.66 27.45
C GLY A 14 -26.31 -29.91 27.28
N LYS A 15 -26.24 -30.63 26.15
CA LYS A 15 -27.15 -31.76 25.91
C LYS A 15 -26.61 -33.05 26.55
N GLY A 16 -27.26 -33.53 27.61
CA GLY A 16 -27.01 -34.86 28.19
C GLY A 16 -27.34 -35.98 27.20
N TRP A 17 -26.76 -37.16 27.39
CA TRP A 17 -27.10 -38.35 26.59
C TRP A 17 -27.12 -39.60 27.48
N THR A 18 -27.91 -40.59 27.10
CA THR A 18 -27.91 -41.93 27.68
C THR A 18 -27.73 -42.96 26.58
N ALA A 19 -27.05 -44.07 26.87
CA ALA A 19 -26.96 -45.22 25.98
C ALA A 19 -26.90 -46.51 26.80
N SER A 20 -27.38 -47.62 26.24
CA SER A 20 -27.21 -48.94 26.88
C SER A 20 -26.99 -50.01 25.81
N GLY A 21 -26.27 -51.07 26.19
CA GLY A 21 -26.03 -52.22 25.33
C GLY A 21 -25.94 -53.49 26.17
N THR A 22 -26.59 -54.55 25.70
CA THR A 22 -26.59 -55.87 26.34
C THR A 22 -25.79 -56.84 25.48
N ASP A 23 -24.83 -57.52 26.10
CA ASP A 23 -24.10 -58.61 25.48
C ASP A 23 -25.01 -59.85 25.39
N THR A 24 -25.24 -60.33 24.17
CA THR A 24 -26.19 -61.42 23.90
C THR A 24 -25.70 -62.79 24.33
N GLU A 25 -24.38 -62.98 24.51
CA GLU A 25 -23.79 -64.25 24.93
C GLU A 25 -23.78 -64.37 26.45
N THR A 26 -23.49 -63.27 27.15
CA THR A 26 -23.36 -63.27 28.62
C THR A 26 -24.59 -62.74 29.35
N GLY A 27 -25.48 -62.02 28.66
CA GLY A 27 -26.65 -61.35 29.24
C GLY A 27 -26.30 -60.11 30.07
N ILE A 28 -25.04 -59.67 30.09
CA ILE A 28 -24.59 -58.51 30.86
C ILE A 28 -24.99 -57.23 30.12
N THR A 29 -25.62 -56.30 30.83
CA THR A 29 -26.01 -54.98 30.31
C THR A 29 -25.10 -53.90 30.85
N LYS A 30 -24.61 -53.02 29.97
CA LYS A 30 -23.89 -51.81 30.34
C LYS A 30 -24.71 -50.59 29.97
N SER A 31 -24.97 -49.73 30.93
CA SER A 31 -25.70 -48.47 30.76
C SER A 31 -24.79 -47.29 31.05
N TYR A 32 -24.86 -46.28 30.19
CA TYR A 32 -24.10 -45.03 30.25
C TYR A 32 -25.08 -43.87 30.42
N ASP A 33 -24.86 -43.04 31.44
CA ASP A 33 -25.63 -41.83 31.68
C ASP A 33 -24.71 -40.62 31.81
N ALA A 34 -24.89 -39.66 30.92
CA ALA A 34 -24.15 -38.40 30.88
C ALA A 34 -25.10 -37.20 31.02
N THR A 35 -26.29 -37.37 31.58
CA THR A 35 -27.29 -36.30 31.77
C THR A 35 -26.96 -35.36 32.93
N GLY A 36 -26.13 -35.82 33.87
CA GLY A 36 -25.58 -35.01 34.95
C GLY A 36 -24.81 -33.79 34.45
N ARG A 37 -25.02 -32.64 35.12
CA ARG A 37 -24.20 -31.44 34.89
C ARG A 37 -22.82 -31.52 35.55
N ASP A 38 -22.61 -32.52 36.39
CA ASP A 38 -21.37 -32.85 37.13
C ASP A 38 -20.15 -33.14 36.23
N GLY A 39 -20.35 -33.36 34.93
CA GLY A 39 -19.25 -33.57 33.98
C GLY A 39 -18.69 -35.00 34.01
N LEU A 40 -19.41 -35.94 34.61
CA LEU A 40 -19.08 -37.35 34.64
C LEU A 40 -19.99 -38.14 33.69
N VAL A 41 -19.50 -39.30 33.24
CA VAL A 41 -20.32 -40.37 32.68
C VAL A 41 -20.44 -41.43 33.76
N HIS A 42 -21.68 -41.70 34.16
CA HIS A 42 -22.01 -42.75 35.11
C HIS A 42 -22.22 -44.05 34.33
N VAL A 43 -21.48 -45.10 34.69
CA VAL A 43 -21.60 -46.42 34.07
C VAL A 43 -22.13 -47.40 35.09
N THR A 44 -23.22 -48.08 34.74
CA THR A 44 -23.81 -49.16 35.52
C THR A 44 -23.71 -50.46 34.72
N VAL A 45 -23.10 -51.49 35.31
CA VAL A 45 -23.00 -52.83 34.75
C VAL A 45 -23.94 -53.74 35.52
N THR A 46 -24.91 -54.31 34.81
CA THR A 46 -25.95 -55.17 35.38
C THR A 46 -25.80 -56.59 34.84
N THR A 47 -25.87 -57.56 35.73
CA THR A 47 -25.87 -59.00 35.38
C THR A 47 -27.15 -59.41 34.67
N LYS A 48 -27.16 -60.63 34.11
CA LYS A 48 -28.32 -61.21 33.42
C LYS A 48 -29.59 -61.26 34.29
N ASP A 49 -29.43 -61.42 35.61
CA ASP A 49 -30.54 -61.49 36.56
C ASP A 49 -31.01 -60.12 37.05
N GLY A 50 -30.48 -59.03 36.47
CA GLY A 50 -30.85 -57.66 36.84
C GLY A 50 -30.11 -57.09 38.05
N ALA A 51 -29.21 -57.85 38.68
CA ALA A 51 -28.41 -57.37 39.80
C ALA A 51 -27.25 -56.48 39.30
N VAL A 52 -27.02 -55.33 39.96
CA VAL A 52 -25.90 -54.43 39.64
C VAL A 52 -24.59 -55.09 40.07
N ALA A 53 -23.75 -55.45 39.11
CA ALA A 53 -22.43 -56.02 39.36
C ALA A 53 -21.39 -54.95 39.69
N GLN A 54 -21.46 -53.81 39.00
CA GLN A 54 -20.44 -52.78 39.14
C GLN A 54 -20.97 -51.41 38.73
N THR A 55 -20.58 -50.39 39.48
CA THR A 55 -20.80 -48.99 39.12
C THR A 55 -19.45 -48.27 39.15
N TYR A 56 -19.17 -47.49 38.12
CA TYR A 56 -17.99 -46.62 38.09
C TYR A 56 -18.26 -45.37 37.25
N THR A 57 -17.45 -44.35 37.48
CA THR A 57 -17.55 -43.07 36.76
C THR A 57 -16.26 -42.78 36.05
N TYR A 58 -16.35 -42.08 34.91
CA TYR A 58 -15.19 -41.48 34.27
C TYR A 58 -15.53 -40.09 33.75
N PRO A 59 -14.53 -39.19 33.61
CA PRO A 59 -14.77 -37.83 33.13
C PRO A 59 -15.38 -37.86 31.73
N ARG A 60 -16.48 -37.13 31.52
CA ARG A 60 -17.21 -37.05 30.24
C ARG A 60 -16.33 -36.56 29.08
N SER A 61 -15.20 -35.96 29.40
CA SER A 61 -13.92 -35.88 28.66
C SER A 61 -13.07 -34.81 29.33
N LYS A 62 -11.74 -34.83 29.15
CA LYS A 62 -10.86 -33.67 29.46
C LYS A 62 -11.37 -32.37 28.78
N ASN A 63 -12.18 -32.51 27.73
CA ASN A 63 -12.68 -31.42 26.90
C ASN A 63 -13.76 -30.53 27.54
N LYS A 64 -14.52 -30.92 28.60
CA LYS A 64 -15.56 -30.01 29.14
C LYS A 64 -14.96 -28.86 29.96
N ALA A 65 -13.99 -29.15 30.82
CA ALA A 65 -13.24 -28.12 31.54
C ALA A 65 -12.40 -27.26 30.58
N GLU A 66 -11.83 -27.88 29.55
CA GLU A 66 -11.07 -27.19 28.50
C GLU A 66 -11.96 -26.34 27.59
N ALA A 67 -13.18 -26.80 27.29
CA ALA A 67 -14.21 -26.05 26.58
C ALA A 67 -14.67 -24.83 27.38
N GLY A 68 -14.89 -24.96 28.69
CA GLY A 68 -15.16 -23.83 29.58
C GLY A 68 -14.03 -22.78 29.53
N LYS A 69 -12.76 -23.23 29.60
CA LYS A 69 -11.59 -22.33 29.47
C LYS A 69 -11.46 -21.70 28.07
N ARG A 70 -11.96 -22.34 27.02
CA ARG A 70 -11.99 -21.76 25.66
C ARG A 70 -13.10 -20.72 25.53
N VAL A 71 -14.27 -20.98 26.12
CA VAL A 71 -15.38 -20.01 26.18
C VAL A 71 -14.97 -18.74 26.90
N GLU A 72 -14.34 -18.85 28.08
CA GLU A 72 -13.88 -17.67 28.82
C GLU A 72 -12.79 -16.89 28.07
N ARG A 73 -11.82 -17.56 27.45
CA ARG A 73 -10.83 -16.89 26.57
C ARG A 73 -11.47 -16.20 25.36
N MET A 74 -12.50 -16.80 24.77
CA MET A 74 -13.22 -16.18 23.66
C MET A 74 -14.01 -14.94 24.11
N LYS A 75 -14.61 -14.96 25.31
CA LYS A 75 -15.28 -13.78 25.89
C LYS A 75 -14.29 -12.65 26.18
N GLU A 76 -13.13 -12.97 26.72
CA GLU A 76 -12.06 -12.00 26.97
C GLU A 76 -11.55 -11.36 25.66
N LEU A 77 -11.31 -12.16 24.62
CA LEU A 77 -10.94 -11.66 23.30
C LEU A 77 -12.05 -10.79 22.66
N LEU A 78 -13.31 -11.17 22.84
CA LEU A 78 -14.45 -10.36 22.36
C LEU A 78 -14.49 -9.00 23.05
N GLY A 79 -14.30 -8.94 24.38
CA GLY A 79 -14.21 -7.68 25.12
C GLY A 79 -13.05 -6.81 24.63
N ALA A 80 -11.86 -7.39 24.45
CA ALA A 80 -10.70 -6.67 23.94
C ALA A 80 -10.91 -6.11 22.52
N LEU A 81 -11.61 -6.86 21.65
CA LEU A 81 -11.96 -6.40 20.31
C LEU A 81 -13.01 -5.29 20.32
N GLU A 82 -13.98 -5.33 21.24
CA GLU A 82 -14.96 -4.24 21.42
C GLU A 82 -14.28 -2.96 21.91
N ASP A 83 -13.32 -3.08 22.84
CA ASP A 83 -12.52 -1.95 23.31
C ASP A 83 -11.62 -1.36 22.21
N ASP A 84 -10.93 -2.20 21.42
CA ASP A 84 -10.12 -1.75 20.27
C ASP A 84 -10.99 -1.05 19.20
N ALA A 85 -12.17 -1.60 18.89
CA ALA A 85 -13.09 -0.98 17.95
C ALA A 85 -13.57 0.40 18.43
N LYS A 86 -13.83 0.55 19.74
CA LYS A 86 -14.18 1.83 20.35
C LYS A 86 -13.02 2.82 20.27
N GLN A 87 -11.80 2.39 20.63
CA GLN A 87 -10.61 3.23 20.56
C GLN A 87 -10.37 3.73 19.13
N ARG A 88 -10.45 2.84 18.13
CA ARG A 88 -10.30 3.22 16.71
C ARG A 88 -11.40 4.18 16.24
N GLY A 89 -12.62 4.04 16.75
CA GLY A 89 -13.72 4.97 16.49
C GLY A 89 -13.44 6.38 17.02
N ASP A 90 -12.89 6.48 18.24
CA ASP A 90 -12.50 7.76 18.85
C ASP A 90 -11.33 8.40 18.09
N GLU A 91 -10.32 7.59 17.69
CA GLU A 91 -9.20 8.04 16.87
C GLU A 91 -9.64 8.56 15.49
N LEU A 92 -10.55 7.86 14.81
CA LEU A 92 -11.10 8.27 13.52
C LEU A 92 -11.88 9.60 13.64
N THR A 93 -12.63 9.76 14.72
CA THR A 93 -13.35 11.01 15.00
C THR A 93 -12.37 12.16 15.22
N GLY A 94 -11.30 11.93 15.99
CA GLY A 94 -10.23 12.91 16.19
C GLY A 94 -9.48 13.27 14.91
N ALA A 95 -9.18 12.29 14.06
CA ALA A 95 -8.55 12.51 12.76
C ALA A 95 -9.46 13.34 11.82
N THR A 96 -10.76 13.05 11.81
CA THR A 96 -11.75 13.78 11.00
C THR A 96 -11.84 15.25 11.43
N GLN A 97 -11.80 15.53 12.74
CA GLN A 97 -11.78 16.91 13.25
C GLN A 97 -10.49 17.66 12.85
N LYS A 98 -9.34 16.98 12.92
CA LYS A 98 -8.05 17.57 12.48
C LYS A 98 -8.05 17.86 10.98
N LEU A 99 -8.63 16.97 10.16
CA LEU A 99 -8.76 17.19 8.72
C LEU A 99 -9.61 18.43 8.43
N ALA A 100 -10.78 18.55 9.08
CA ALA A 100 -11.64 19.73 8.94
C ALA A 100 -10.95 21.04 9.36
N ALA A 101 -10.13 21.00 10.43
CA ALA A 101 -9.34 22.16 10.86
C ALA A 101 -8.25 22.53 9.83
N ALA A 102 -7.55 21.54 9.28
CA ALA A 102 -6.54 21.75 8.25
C ALA A 102 -7.14 22.32 6.96
N GLU A 103 -8.31 21.83 6.53
CA GLU A 103 -9.04 22.37 5.38
C GLU A 103 -9.43 23.84 5.56
N ALA A 104 -9.83 24.23 6.77
CA ALA A 104 -10.12 25.63 7.09
C ALA A 104 -8.87 26.52 7.02
N GLU A 105 -7.72 26.01 7.47
CA GLU A 105 -6.44 26.71 7.41
C GLU A 105 -5.95 26.88 5.96
N VAL A 106 -6.06 25.84 5.14
CA VAL A 106 -5.73 25.90 3.70
C VAL A 106 -6.56 26.97 3.00
N LYS A 107 -7.88 27.04 3.26
CA LYS A 107 -8.75 28.08 2.69
C LYS A 107 -8.32 29.49 3.12
N LYS A 108 -7.91 29.66 4.38
CA LYS A 108 -7.42 30.94 4.89
C LYS A 108 -6.11 31.37 4.21
N LEU A 109 -5.19 30.41 4.01
CA LEU A 109 -3.93 30.66 3.31
C LEU A 109 -4.15 30.99 1.84
N GLN A 110 -5.08 30.31 1.16
CA GLN A 110 -5.48 30.64 -0.21
C GLN A 110 -6.01 32.07 -0.31
N ALA A 111 -6.95 32.46 0.57
CA ALA A 111 -7.47 33.82 0.59
C ALA A 111 -6.38 34.89 0.85
N SER A 112 -5.43 34.60 1.74
CA SER A 112 -4.29 35.49 2.00
C SER A 112 -3.33 35.59 0.82
N LEU A 113 -3.13 34.50 0.08
CA LEU A 113 -2.29 34.49 -1.12
C LEU A 113 -2.93 35.31 -2.24
N ASP A 114 -4.23 35.13 -2.48
CA ASP A 114 -4.99 35.88 -3.49
C ASP A 114 -4.95 37.39 -3.21
N ASP A 115 -5.19 37.79 -1.95
CA ASP A 115 -5.10 39.18 -1.51
C ASP A 115 -3.67 39.76 -1.65
N CYS A 116 -2.64 38.94 -1.43
CA CYS A 116 -1.25 39.32 -1.68
C CYS A 116 -0.96 39.52 -3.18
N LEU A 117 -1.40 38.60 -4.03
CA LEU A 117 -1.23 38.68 -5.48
C LEU A 117 -1.95 39.90 -6.06
N GLU A 118 -3.13 40.23 -5.55
CA GLU A 118 -3.87 41.41 -6.00
C GLU A 118 -3.15 42.70 -5.62
N ARG A 119 -2.60 42.80 -4.40
CA ARG A 119 -1.71 43.91 -4.01
C ARG A 119 -0.47 44.01 -4.88
N CYS A 120 0.12 42.89 -5.29
CA CYS A 120 1.26 42.87 -6.19
C CYS A 120 0.89 43.37 -7.60
N ARG A 121 -0.26 42.95 -8.15
CA ARG A 121 -0.76 43.44 -9.44
C ARG A 121 -1.00 44.94 -9.44
N GLN A 122 -1.61 45.47 -8.38
CA GLN A 122 -1.83 46.92 -8.22
C GLN A 122 -0.54 47.73 -8.12
N LYS A 123 0.56 47.13 -7.65
CA LYS A 123 1.88 47.80 -7.63
C LYS A 123 2.61 47.70 -8.97
N GLN A 124 2.28 46.70 -9.79
CA GLN A 124 2.89 46.51 -11.12
C GLN A 124 2.38 47.51 -12.17
N THR A 125 1.22 48.15 -11.98
CA THR A 125 0.69 49.17 -12.91
C THR A 125 1.49 50.47 -12.94
N HIS A 126 2.48 50.67 -12.04
CA HIS A 126 3.24 51.92 -11.97
C HIS A 126 4.76 51.82 -12.13
N VAL A 127 5.34 50.63 -12.35
CA VAL A 127 6.80 50.49 -12.52
C VAL A 127 7.13 49.38 -13.52
N ALA A 128 7.31 49.72 -14.79
CA ALA A 128 8.62 49.66 -15.44
C ALA A 128 8.48 49.75 -16.99
N PRO A 129 9.39 50.48 -17.66
CA PRO A 129 9.56 50.37 -19.11
C PRO A 129 9.84 48.91 -19.48
N GLN A 130 9.41 48.53 -20.69
CA GLN A 130 9.77 47.25 -21.29
C GLN A 130 11.29 47.10 -21.19
N ILE A 131 11.75 46.28 -20.25
CA ILE A 131 13.08 45.72 -20.34
C ILE A 131 12.93 44.76 -21.53
N ASP A 132 13.35 45.23 -22.69
CA ASP A 132 13.80 44.39 -23.80
C ASP A 132 14.89 43.49 -23.22
N ARG A 133 14.47 42.43 -22.52
CA ARG A 133 15.33 41.30 -22.28
C ARG A 133 15.59 40.79 -23.68
N PRO A 134 16.84 40.80 -24.18
CA PRO A 134 17.13 40.06 -25.39
C PRO A 134 16.60 38.67 -25.11
N ALA A 135 15.65 38.25 -25.94
CA ALA A 135 15.13 36.92 -25.85
C ALA A 135 16.37 36.03 -25.91
N SER A 136 16.75 35.43 -24.78
CA SER A 136 17.45 34.16 -24.80
C SER A 136 16.39 33.15 -25.24
N THR A 137 15.86 33.37 -26.44
CA THR A 137 15.35 32.34 -27.31
C THR A 137 16.55 31.44 -27.49
N VAL A 138 16.55 30.32 -26.77
CA VAL A 138 17.04 29.10 -27.38
C VAL A 138 16.30 29.03 -28.72
N PRO A 139 16.99 29.32 -29.85
CA PRO A 139 16.33 29.32 -31.15
C PRO A 139 15.80 27.90 -31.39
N GLY A 140 14.59 27.78 -31.93
CA GLY A 140 14.13 26.50 -32.49
C GLY A 140 13.55 25.45 -31.54
N GLY A 141 13.43 25.70 -30.22
CA GLY A 141 12.85 24.71 -29.30
C GLY A 141 11.44 24.27 -29.71
N ARG A 142 11.27 23.05 -30.20
CA ARG A 142 9.99 22.56 -30.69
C ARG A 142 9.04 22.25 -29.51
N PRO A 143 7.71 22.31 -29.68
CA PRO A 143 6.78 22.26 -28.56
C PRO A 143 6.76 20.90 -27.87
N ILE A 144 7.07 19.82 -28.58
CA ILE A 144 6.97 18.46 -28.06
C ILE A 144 8.36 17.85 -27.92
N MET A 145 8.60 17.16 -26.82
CA MET A 145 9.78 16.36 -26.55
C MET A 145 9.37 14.90 -26.37
N VAL A 146 10.05 13.97 -27.03
CA VAL A 146 9.89 12.52 -26.79
C VAL A 146 11.26 11.91 -26.60
N GLN A 147 11.48 11.22 -25.50
CA GLN A 147 12.78 10.67 -25.13
C GLN A 147 12.63 9.30 -24.46
N PRO A 148 12.76 8.20 -25.23
CA PRO A 148 13.01 6.90 -24.63
C PRO A 148 14.32 6.93 -23.84
N SER A 149 14.33 6.20 -22.74
CA SER A 149 15.43 6.12 -21.80
C SER A 149 15.56 4.72 -21.23
N GLY A 150 16.80 4.36 -20.92
CA GLY A 150 17.16 3.12 -20.26
C GLY A 150 18.18 3.40 -19.16
N GLY A 151 18.16 2.60 -18.10
CA GLY A 151 19.02 2.83 -16.96
C GLY A 151 18.91 1.77 -15.89
N ALA A 152 19.26 2.16 -14.67
CA ALA A 152 19.16 1.30 -13.49
C ALA A 152 18.52 2.06 -12.33
N GLY A 153 17.65 1.36 -11.61
CA GLY A 153 17.14 1.76 -10.30
C GLY A 153 17.88 0.99 -9.21
N LEU A 154 18.29 1.70 -8.16
CA LEU A 154 18.83 1.16 -6.92
C LEU A 154 17.84 1.44 -5.81
N GLY A 155 17.08 0.42 -5.43
CA GLY A 155 16.16 0.51 -4.31
C GLY A 155 16.90 0.66 -2.98
N LEU A 156 16.40 1.55 -2.12
CA LEU A 156 16.87 1.75 -0.76
C LEU A 156 15.86 1.11 0.20
N GLY A 157 16.36 0.29 1.13
CA GLY A 157 15.51 -0.47 2.04
C GLY A 157 14.85 -1.66 1.35
N GLN A 158 13.51 -1.72 1.40
CA GLN A 158 12.71 -2.83 0.84
C GLN A 158 12.43 -2.69 -0.67
N GLN A 159 12.96 -1.65 -1.32
CA GLN A 159 12.73 -1.41 -2.73
C GLN A 159 13.64 -2.29 -3.60
N SER A 160 13.08 -2.81 -4.69
CA SER A 160 13.83 -3.63 -5.63
C SER A 160 14.82 -2.78 -6.43
N SER A 161 16.01 -3.32 -6.67
CA SER A 161 16.96 -2.77 -7.66
C SER A 161 16.82 -3.53 -8.97
N GLY A 162 17.11 -2.86 -10.10
CA GLY A 162 17.12 -3.51 -11.39
C GLY A 162 17.12 -2.55 -12.58
N PRO A 163 17.08 -3.07 -13.81
CA PRO A 163 17.06 -2.24 -14.99
C PRO A 163 15.74 -1.44 -15.07
N LEU A 164 15.85 -0.23 -15.61
CA LEU A 164 14.75 0.71 -15.78
C LEU A 164 14.61 1.04 -17.28
N LEU A 165 13.39 1.00 -17.78
CA LEU A 165 13.02 1.53 -19.09
C LEU A 165 11.97 2.60 -18.91
N GLY A 166 12.07 3.70 -19.65
CA GLY A 166 11.07 4.75 -19.56
C GLY A 166 10.98 5.57 -20.83
N VAL A 167 9.91 6.34 -20.95
CA VAL A 167 9.73 7.33 -22.02
C VAL A 167 9.37 8.64 -21.36
N LEU A 168 10.13 9.70 -21.62
CA LEU A 168 9.70 11.05 -21.29
C LEU A 168 8.97 11.66 -22.49
N VAL A 169 7.78 12.18 -22.25
CA VAL A 169 7.04 13.03 -23.17
C VAL A 169 6.89 14.40 -22.51
N GLY A 170 7.36 15.45 -23.18
CA GLY A 170 7.32 16.82 -22.67
C GLY A 170 6.55 17.75 -23.60
N TYR A 171 5.79 18.67 -23.03
CA TYR A 171 5.17 19.78 -23.75
C TYR A 171 5.72 21.11 -23.21
N ARG A 172 6.27 21.94 -24.10
CA ARG A 172 6.89 23.22 -23.77
C ARG A 172 5.81 24.21 -23.33
N VAL A 173 5.91 24.69 -22.10
CA VAL A 173 5.00 25.69 -21.51
C VAL A 173 5.69 27.01 -21.20
N LEU A 174 7.03 27.02 -21.17
CA LEU A 174 7.87 28.20 -20.98
C LEU A 174 9.06 28.13 -21.95
N PRO A 175 9.82 29.23 -22.17
CA PRO A 175 10.99 29.20 -23.04
C PRO A 175 11.93 28.03 -22.75
N ASN A 176 12.16 27.68 -21.48
CA ASN A 176 12.95 26.50 -21.15
C ASN A 176 12.23 25.54 -20.20
N GLY A 177 10.89 25.60 -20.15
CA GLY A 177 10.10 24.81 -19.20
C GLY A 177 9.13 23.88 -19.90
N TYR A 178 9.07 22.64 -19.43
CA TYR A 178 8.23 21.59 -19.97
C TYR A 178 7.35 21.00 -18.87
N VAL A 179 6.07 20.80 -19.17
CA VAL A 179 5.26 19.81 -18.46
C VAL A 179 5.63 18.45 -19.02
N VAL A 180 5.96 17.49 -18.18
CA VAL A 180 6.48 16.19 -18.59
C VAL A 180 5.65 15.05 -18.02
N PHE A 181 5.36 14.06 -18.85
CA PHE A 181 4.87 12.75 -18.47
C PHE A 181 6.00 11.75 -18.69
N ALA A 182 6.41 11.02 -17.65
CA ALA A 182 7.62 10.19 -17.71
C ALA A 182 7.35 8.74 -17.26
N PRO A 183 6.46 8.00 -17.95
CA PRO A 183 6.19 6.60 -17.62
C PRO A 183 7.47 5.78 -17.61
N GLU A 184 7.63 4.97 -16.56
CA GLU A 184 8.80 4.12 -16.35
C GLU A 184 8.38 2.74 -15.84
N ILE A 185 9.18 1.74 -16.19
CA ILE A 185 9.08 0.36 -15.74
C ILE A 185 10.44 -0.02 -15.16
N THR A 186 10.46 -0.43 -13.89
CA THR A 186 11.65 -0.98 -13.23
C THR A 186 11.44 -2.46 -13.03
N PHE A 187 12.34 -3.27 -13.59
CA PHE A 187 12.31 -4.72 -13.45
C PHE A 187 13.10 -5.07 -12.20
N GLY A 188 12.40 -5.26 -11.09
CA GLY A 188 13.01 -5.60 -9.81
C GLY A 188 13.54 -7.02 -9.76
N ASN A 189 14.52 -7.24 -8.89
CA ASN A 189 14.89 -8.59 -8.47
C ASN A 189 13.71 -9.25 -7.70
N ASN A 190 13.65 -10.59 -7.69
CA ASN A 190 12.62 -11.39 -6.98
C ASN A 190 11.19 -11.28 -7.55
N ASN A 191 11.07 -11.28 -8.89
CA ASN A 191 9.79 -11.29 -9.61
C ASN A 191 8.88 -10.08 -9.28
N ASN A 192 9.49 -8.94 -8.99
CA ASN A 192 8.81 -7.66 -8.80
C ASN A 192 8.98 -6.81 -10.08
N THR A 193 7.91 -6.19 -10.56
CA THR A 193 7.97 -5.13 -11.58
C THR A 193 7.24 -3.89 -11.09
N ILE A 194 7.93 -2.75 -11.05
CA ILE A 194 7.33 -1.47 -10.67
C ILE A 194 6.99 -0.69 -11.94
N ILE A 195 5.74 -0.26 -12.08
CA ILE A 195 5.27 0.62 -13.15
C ILE A 195 4.96 1.98 -12.54
N GLY A 196 5.67 3.03 -12.97
CA GLY A 196 5.45 4.41 -12.57
C GLY A 196 4.80 5.23 -13.68
N LEU A 197 3.81 6.05 -13.33
CA LEU A 197 3.12 6.98 -14.23
C LEU A 197 3.24 8.43 -13.71
N PRO A 198 4.45 9.00 -13.64
CA PRO A 198 4.66 10.35 -13.11
C PRO A 198 4.33 11.46 -14.12
N LEU A 199 3.72 12.53 -13.61
CA LEU A 199 3.58 13.84 -14.26
C LEU A 199 4.41 14.87 -13.50
N GLY A 200 5.01 15.82 -14.19
CA GLY A 200 5.87 16.79 -13.54
C GLY A 200 6.28 17.96 -14.40
N PHE A 201 7.34 18.62 -13.95
CA PHE A 201 7.90 19.79 -14.62
C PHE A 201 9.41 19.65 -14.74
N GLN A 202 9.95 20.03 -15.90
CA GLN A 202 11.37 20.09 -16.19
C GLN A 202 11.74 21.50 -16.64
N TYR A 203 12.89 22.00 -16.18
CA TYR A 203 13.44 23.27 -16.61
C TYR A 203 14.84 23.07 -17.19
N ASP A 204 15.11 23.57 -18.40
CA ASP A 204 16.41 23.46 -19.04
C ASP A 204 17.22 24.74 -18.82
N VAL A 205 18.34 24.61 -18.11
CA VAL A 205 19.30 25.68 -17.88
C VAL A 205 20.41 25.58 -18.92
N PRO A 206 20.52 26.51 -19.88
CA PRO A 206 21.61 26.49 -20.85
C PRO A 206 22.95 26.65 -20.15
N LEU A 207 23.93 25.82 -20.50
CA LEU A 207 25.27 25.89 -19.91
C LEU A 207 26.10 26.98 -20.59
N PRO A 208 26.68 27.93 -19.82
CA PRO A 208 27.49 29.02 -20.38
C PRO A 208 28.68 28.47 -21.18
N GLY A 209 28.87 28.98 -22.40
CA GLY A 209 29.98 28.60 -23.28
C GLY A 209 29.83 27.25 -23.99
N LEU A 210 28.75 26.50 -23.74
CA LEU A 210 28.49 25.21 -24.37
C LEU A 210 27.17 25.27 -25.17
N PRO A 211 27.22 25.63 -26.47
CA PRO A 211 26.02 25.70 -27.29
C PRO A 211 25.35 24.32 -27.33
N HIS A 212 24.02 24.31 -27.26
CA HIS A 212 23.17 23.12 -27.26
C HIS A 212 23.29 22.19 -26.03
N PHE A 213 24.10 22.54 -25.03
CA PHE A 213 24.16 21.81 -23.76
C PHE A 213 23.29 22.47 -22.70
N PHE A 214 22.50 21.67 -22.00
CA PHE A 214 21.60 22.10 -20.95
C PHE A 214 21.78 21.22 -19.73
N ALA A 215 21.84 21.82 -18.54
CA ALA A 215 21.54 21.12 -17.30
C ALA A 215 20.03 21.20 -17.06
N TYR A 216 19.40 20.14 -16.56
CA TYR A 216 17.97 20.18 -16.29
C TYR A 216 17.64 19.57 -14.92
N PRO A 217 17.02 20.32 -14.01
CA PRO A 217 16.23 19.75 -12.92
C PRO A 217 14.84 19.34 -13.41
N ARG A 218 14.31 18.28 -12.82
CA ARG A 218 12.96 17.75 -13.06
C ARG A 218 12.35 17.30 -11.74
N GLY A 219 11.12 17.74 -11.47
CA GLY A 219 10.32 17.28 -10.33
C GLY A 219 9.07 16.56 -10.83
N VAL A 220 8.68 15.46 -10.20
CA VAL A 220 7.54 14.64 -10.61
C VAL A 220 6.69 14.17 -9.43
N LEU A 221 5.41 13.94 -9.70
CA LEU A 221 4.40 13.39 -8.80
C LEU A 221 3.55 12.41 -9.62
N GLY A 222 3.02 11.35 -9.02
CA GLY A 222 2.13 10.47 -9.75
C GLY A 222 1.79 9.20 -9.01
N TYR A 223 1.52 8.17 -9.79
CA TYR A 223 1.09 6.86 -9.32
C TYR A 223 2.15 5.82 -9.66
N ALA A 224 2.32 4.84 -8.78
CA ALA A 224 3.12 3.65 -9.03
C ALA A 224 2.35 2.38 -8.64
N ALA A 225 2.62 1.29 -9.36
CA ALA A 225 2.16 -0.05 -9.04
C ALA A 225 3.34 -1.01 -8.97
N ASP A 226 3.49 -1.69 -7.86
CA ASP A 226 4.45 -2.79 -7.66
C ASP A 226 3.72 -4.12 -7.92
N LEU A 227 4.13 -4.82 -8.96
CA LEU A 227 3.58 -6.10 -9.39
C LEU A 227 4.51 -7.22 -8.93
N PHE A 228 4.04 -8.03 -7.98
CA PHE A 228 4.76 -9.20 -7.49
C PHE A 228 4.11 -10.47 -8.00
N SER A 229 4.90 -11.41 -8.53
CA SER A 229 4.43 -12.73 -8.97
C SER A 229 5.35 -13.84 -8.48
N LEU A 230 4.83 -14.84 -7.78
CA LEU A 230 5.61 -15.97 -7.26
C LEU A 230 4.95 -17.29 -7.65
N ASP A 231 5.72 -18.16 -8.30
CA ASP A 231 5.29 -19.53 -8.61
C ASP A 231 5.79 -20.49 -7.52
N VAL A 232 4.86 -21.16 -6.83
CA VAL A 232 5.17 -22.19 -5.82
C VAL A 232 4.41 -23.46 -6.16
N ASN A 233 5.12 -24.56 -6.42
CA ASN A 233 4.54 -25.87 -6.74
C ASN A 233 3.52 -25.83 -7.90
N GLY A 234 3.77 -25.01 -8.91
CA GLY A 234 2.88 -24.86 -10.07
C GLY A 234 1.63 -24.00 -9.82
N GLN A 235 1.54 -23.32 -8.67
CA GLN A 235 0.54 -22.29 -8.41
C GLN A 235 1.19 -20.90 -8.44
N THR A 236 0.62 -19.99 -9.22
CA THR A 236 1.05 -18.60 -9.33
C THR A 236 0.31 -17.73 -8.32
N PHE A 237 1.07 -17.08 -7.44
CA PHE A 237 0.58 -16.07 -6.50
C PHE A 237 0.98 -14.69 -7.01
N SER A 238 0.00 -13.87 -7.38
CA SER A 238 0.24 -12.50 -7.80
C SER A 238 -0.36 -11.51 -6.81
N ASN A 239 0.36 -10.44 -6.50
CA ASN A 239 -0.14 -9.31 -5.73
C ASN A 239 0.26 -7.99 -6.40
N THR A 240 -0.61 -6.98 -6.28
CA THR A 240 -0.36 -5.63 -6.77
C THR A 240 -0.43 -4.67 -5.60
N THR A 241 0.67 -3.97 -5.32
CA THR A 241 0.69 -2.90 -4.33
C THR A 241 0.65 -1.54 -5.03
N HIS A 242 -0.33 -0.71 -4.66
CA HIS A 242 -0.50 0.64 -5.20
C HIS A 242 0.26 1.64 -4.33
N ALA A 243 0.91 2.62 -4.95
CA ALA A 243 1.64 3.66 -4.24
C ALA A 243 1.47 5.03 -4.88
N PHE A 244 1.46 6.07 -4.06
CA PHE A 244 1.74 7.43 -4.53
C PHE A 244 3.25 7.57 -4.76
N MET A 245 3.62 8.16 -5.90
CA MET A 245 4.99 8.36 -6.34
C MET A 245 5.31 9.86 -6.34
N PHE A 246 6.49 10.22 -5.87
CA PHE A 246 7.04 11.56 -6.04
C PHE A 246 8.54 11.48 -6.24
N GLY A 247 9.16 12.46 -6.88
CA GLY A 247 10.59 12.40 -7.09
C GLY A 247 11.19 13.65 -7.69
N GLY A 248 12.50 13.71 -7.63
CA GLY A 248 13.33 14.73 -8.26
C GLY A 248 14.45 14.08 -9.03
N ALA A 249 14.79 14.64 -10.18
CA ALA A 249 15.96 14.22 -10.94
C ALA A 249 16.68 15.39 -11.57
N GLY A 250 17.97 15.20 -11.83
CA GLY A 250 18.86 16.18 -12.40
C GLY A 250 19.77 15.53 -13.42
N GLY A 251 19.88 16.15 -14.59
CA GLY A 251 20.71 15.64 -15.68
C GLY A 251 21.33 16.73 -16.53
N ALA A 252 22.07 16.27 -17.53
CA ALA A 252 22.59 17.08 -18.61
C ALA A 252 22.08 16.52 -19.93
N LYS A 253 21.78 17.40 -20.89
CA LYS A 253 21.40 17.00 -22.25
C LYS A 253 22.08 17.85 -23.30
N TYR A 254 22.29 17.24 -24.45
CA TYR A 254 22.78 17.85 -25.67
C TYR A 254 21.69 17.80 -26.75
N VAL A 255 21.43 18.92 -27.43
CA VAL A 255 20.40 19.04 -28.46
C VAL A 255 21.04 19.29 -29.84
N LEU A 256 21.18 18.23 -30.64
CA LEU A 256 21.75 18.33 -31.99
C LEU A 256 20.69 18.80 -32.99
N ASP A 257 21.04 19.81 -33.79
CA ASP A 257 20.20 20.39 -34.86
C ASP A 257 18.78 20.79 -34.40
N ASP A 258 18.66 21.30 -33.17
CA ASP A 258 17.39 21.67 -32.53
C ASP A 258 16.33 20.56 -32.57
N ARG A 259 16.78 19.30 -32.71
CA ARG A 259 15.92 18.14 -32.91
C ARG A 259 16.33 16.98 -32.03
N TRP A 260 17.54 16.45 -32.16
CA TRP A 260 17.91 15.21 -31.49
C TRP A 260 18.41 15.48 -30.09
N ILE A 261 17.87 14.77 -29.10
CA ILE A 261 18.22 14.94 -27.68
C ILE A 261 19.05 13.75 -27.25
N PHE A 262 20.20 14.01 -26.64
CA PHE A 262 21.00 13.02 -25.93
C PHE A 262 21.08 13.47 -24.48
N ALA A 263 20.54 12.70 -23.54
CA ALA A 263 20.60 13.06 -22.13
C ALA A 263 21.20 11.98 -21.26
N VAL A 264 21.85 12.45 -20.20
CA VAL A 264 22.30 11.66 -19.07
C VAL A 264 21.66 12.23 -17.82
N GLU A 265 20.95 11.38 -17.08
CA GLU A 265 20.38 11.70 -15.77
C GLU A 265 21.12 10.86 -14.75
N PRO A 266 22.28 11.32 -14.25
CA PRO A 266 23.06 10.55 -13.29
C PRO A 266 22.38 10.55 -11.92
N VAL A 267 21.52 11.52 -11.60
CA VAL A 267 20.92 11.66 -10.26
C VAL A 267 19.41 11.74 -10.39
N GLY A 268 18.73 10.71 -9.90
CA GLY A 268 17.30 10.75 -9.63
C GLY A 268 16.99 10.08 -8.31
N LEU A 269 16.04 10.66 -7.57
CA LEU A 269 15.51 10.10 -6.33
C LEU A 269 14.00 10.04 -6.45
N THR A 270 13.45 8.84 -6.31
CA THR A 270 12.02 8.56 -6.32
C THR A 270 11.60 8.04 -4.95
N GLY A 271 10.56 8.62 -4.37
CA GLY A 271 9.87 8.16 -3.18
C GLY A 271 8.53 7.50 -3.54
N TYR A 272 8.18 6.47 -2.77
CA TYR A 272 6.91 5.75 -2.87
C TYR A 272 6.22 5.76 -1.51
N LEU A 273 4.92 6.04 -1.48
CA LEU A 273 4.08 6.04 -0.28
C LEU A 273 2.90 5.09 -0.47
N ASN A 274 2.76 4.10 0.40
CA ASN A 274 1.65 3.15 0.43
C ASN A 274 1.30 2.73 1.86
N ASP A 275 0.35 1.82 2.02
CA ASP A 275 -0.11 1.32 3.33
C ASP A 275 0.99 0.57 4.12
N ASN A 276 2.04 0.09 3.42
CA ASN A 276 3.20 -0.56 4.02
C ASN A 276 4.32 0.42 4.41
N GLY A 277 4.13 1.72 4.14
CA GLY A 277 5.03 2.80 4.52
C GLY A 277 5.70 3.51 3.34
N THR A 278 6.93 3.97 3.56
CA THR A 278 7.70 4.79 2.60
C THR A 278 8.88 4.01 2.03
N GLY A 279 9.01 3.99 0.71
CA GLY A 279 10.17 3.46 0.00
C GLY A 279 10.92 4.55 -0.76
N TRP A 280 12.21 4.33 -1.01
CA TRP A 280 13.04 5.23 -1.82
C TRP A 280 13.83 4.43 -2.85
N ALA A 281 14.06 5.01 -4.03
CA ALA A 281 14.93 4.45 -5.04
C ALA A 281 15.78 5.56 -5.66
N TYR A 282 17.07 5.30 -5.79
CA TYR A 282 17.95 6.09 -6.63
C TYR A 282 17.84 5.60 -8.07
N ARG A 283 17.93 6.50 -9.05
CA ARG A 283 17.96 6.12 -10.46
C ARG A 283 19.04 6.87 -11.23
N ALA A 284 19.58 6.18 -12.22
CA ALA A 284 20.44 6.77 -13.24
C ALA A 284 19.98 6.29 -14.62
N THR A 285 19.79 7.23 -15.57
CA THR A 285 19.29 6.91 -16.92
C THR A 285 20.07 7.59 -18.02
N LEU A 286 20.07 6.97 -19.20
CA LEU A 286 20.51 7.53 -20.46
C LEU A 286 19.32 7.56 -21.40
N GLY A 287 19.17 8.61 -22.19
CA GLY A 287 18.05 8.74 -23.12
C GLY A 287 18.45 9.37 -24.44
N VAL A 288 17.87 8.86 -25.52
CA VAL A 288 18.00 9.40 -26.88
C VAL A 288 16.61 9.73 -27.37
N GLY A 289 16.37 10.97 -27.75
CA GLY A 289 15.04 11.47 -28.08
C GLY A 289 15.02 12.46 -29.22
N ALA A 290 13.86 13.03 -29.45
CA ALA A 290 13.65 14.07 -30.44
C ALA A 290 12.69 15.15 -29.94
N GLN A 291 12.92 16.37 -30.43
CA GLN A 291 11.96 17.46 -30.41
C GLN A 291 11.09 17.37 -31.68
N LEU A 292 9.78 17.46 -31.50
CA LEU A 292 8.78 17.36 -32.55
C LEU A 292 8.03 18.69 -32.69
N PRO A 293 7.68 19.09 -33.93
CA PRO A 293 6.92 20.31 -34.20
C PRO A 293 5.53 20.30 -33.58
#